data_AF-A0A1J5NPY4-F1
#
_entry.id   AF-A0A1J5NPY4-F1
#
_cell.length_a   1.000
_cell.length_b   1.000
_cell.length_c   1.000
_cell.angle_alpha   90.00
_cell.angle_beta   90.00
_cell.angle_gamma   90.00
#
_symmetry.space_group_name_H-M   'P 1'
#
loop_
_entity.id
_entity.type
_entity.pdbx_description
1 polymer ?
#
loop_
_entity_poly.entity_id
_entity_poly.type
_entity_poly.pdbx_seq_one_letter_code
_entity_poly.pdbx_strand_id
1 'polypeptide(L)'
;MTPEEKQEQIFASWLSGRGIPFVSPEAEEAYKERVNRLKAAIQLQKMPDRVPVCPVTGFFPAYYGGMTVEEAMYDYDRAAAAWKKYVLDFAPDAYIVPPEKLRAKRFSISENRLDF
;
A
#
# COMPACT_ATOMS: atom_id res chain seq x y z
N MET A 1 -24.64 8.40 -12.24
CA MET A 1 -23.87 8.14 -11.00
C MET A 1 -23.32 9.44 -10.45
N THR A 2 -23.61 9.73 -9.18
CA THR A 2 -23.08 10.90 -8.45
C THR A 2 -21.61 10.68 -8.04
N PRO A 3 -20.88 11.74 -7.63
CA PRO A 3 -19.53 11.61 -7.07
C PRO A 3 -19.46 10.67 -5.86
N GLU A 4 -20.45 10.71 -4.98
CA GLU A 4 -20.55 9.88 -3.77
C GLU A 4 -20.73 8.41 -4.14
N GLU A 5 -21.62 8.11 -5.09
CA GLU A 5 -21.83 6.75 -5.60
C GLU A 5 -20.56 6.19 -6.23
N LYS A 6 -19.79 7.01 -6.96
CA LYS A 6 -18.49 6.60 -7.53
C LYS A 6 -17.47 6.29 -6.45
N GLN A 7 -17.40 7.14 -5.41
CA GLN A 7 -16.47 6.94 -4.30
C GLN A 7 -16.83 5.67 -3.50
N GLU A 8 -18.11 5.43 -3.25
CA GLU A 8 -18.57 4.21 -2.59
C GLU A 8 -18.22 2.95 -3.39
N GLN A 9 -18.35 2.99 -4.72
CA GLN A 9 -17.91 1.87 -5.57
C GLN A 9 -16.40 1.62 -5.48
N ILE A 10 -15.58 2.67 -5.36
CA ILE A 10 -14.13 2.52 -5.17
C ILE A 10 -13.85 1.82 -3.84
N PHE A 11 -14.46 2.28 -2.74
CA PHE A 11 -14.27 1.65 -1.44
C PHE A 11 -14.83 0.23 -1.38
N ALA A 12 -15.98 -0.05 -2.03
CA ALA A 12 -16.53 -1.40 -2.13
C ALA A 12 -15.57 -2.33 -2.89
N SER A 13 -14.93 -1.84 -3.96
CA SER A 13 -13.91 -2.58 -4.70
C SER A 13 -12.71 -2.91 -3.81
N TRP A 14 -12.20 -1.94 -3.04
CA TRP A 14 -11.09 -2.16 -2.12
C TRP A 14 -11.48 -3.15 -1.00
N LEU A 15 -12.61 -2.93 -0.33
CA LEU A 15 -13.09 -3.81 0.75
C LEU A 15 -13.38 -5.24 0.28
N SER A 16 -13.69 -5.45 -1.01
CA SER A 16 -13.89 -6.78 -1.56
C SER A 16 -12.62 -7.63 -1.59
N GLY A 17 -11.43 -7.01 -1.52
CA GLY A 17 -10.15 -7.72 -1.60
C GLY A 17 -9.97 -8.52 -2.91
N ARG A 18 -10.74 -8.20 -3.96
CA ARG A 18 -10.80 -9.02 -5.18
C ARG A 18 -9.42 -9.14 -5.82
N GLY A 19 -8.95 -10.39 -5.95
CA GLY A 19 -7.65 -10.70 -6.57
C GLY A 19 -6.46 -10.58 -5.63
N ILE A 20 -6.69 -10.36 -4.33
CA ILE A 20 -5.65 -10.38 -3.30
C ILE A 20 -5.64 -11.78 -2.63
N PRO A 21 -4.55 -12.56 -2.79
CA PRO A 21 -4.35 -13.80 -2.07
C PRO A 21 -3.85 -13.47 -0.66
N PHE A 22 -4.76 -13.21 0.27
CA PHE A 22 -4.40 -13.01 1.67
C PHE A 22 -3.72 -14.26 2.23
N VAL A 23 -2.63 -14.07 2.98
CA VAL A 23 -1.88 -15.18 3.58
C VAL A 23 -2.56 -15.77 4.81
N SER A 24 -3.49 -15.03 5.42
CA SER A 24 -4.31 -15.48 6.54
C SER A 24 -5.58 -14.62 6.66
N PRO A 25 -6.60 -15.09 7.41
CA PRO A 25 -7.77 -14.29 7.73
C PRO A 25 -7.43 -12.99 8.48
N GLU A 26 -6.42 -13.03 9.37
CA GLU A 26 -5.98 -11.85 10.12
C GLU A 26 -5.36 -10.79 9.19
N ALA A 27 -4.65 -11.23 8.14
CA ALA A 27 -4.11 -10.32 7.13
C ALA A 27 -5.21 -9.64 6.31
N GLU A 28 -6.30 -10.37 6.00
CA GLU A 28 -7.48 -9.83 5.34
C GLU A 28 -8.22 -8.81 6.22
N GLU A 29 -8.45 -9.14 7.48
CA GLU A 29 -9.08 -8.22 8.44
C GLU A 29 -8.24 -6.96 8.63
N ALA A 30 -6.93 -7.08 8.87
CA ALA A 30 -6.04 -5.93 9.00
C ALA A 30 -6.03 -5.05 7.73
N TYR A 31 -6.17 -5.65 6.55
CA TYR A 31 -6.32 -4.91 5.29
C TYR A 31 -7.65 -4.13 5.25
N LYS A 32 -8.76 -4.78 5.55
CA LYS A 32 -10.09 -4.14 5.57
C LYS A 32 -10.17 -3.02 6.61
N GLU A 33 -9.54 -3.19 7.76
CA GLU A 33 -9.43 -2.15 8.78
C GLU A 33 -8.72 -0.90 8.26
N ARG A 34 -7.59 -1.06 7.55
CA ARG A 34 -6.89 0.07 6.89
C ARG A 34 -7.78 0.77 5.87
N VAL A 35 -8.48 0.02 5.03
CA VAL A 35 -9.40 0.59 4.04
C VAL A 35 -10.53 1.36 4.71
N ASN A 36 -11.15 0.80 5.75
CA ASN A 36 -12.22 1.47 6.49
C ASN A 36 -11.74 2.73 7.21
N ARG A 37 -10.52 2.71 7.75
CA ARG A 37 -9.88 3.89 8.36
C ARG A 37 -9.69 5.02 7.36
N LEU A 38 -9.19 4.71 6.16
CA LEU A 38 -9.07 5.67 5.07
C LEU A 38 -10.44 6.21 4.65
N LYS A 39 -11.44 5.33 4.50
CA LYS A 39 -12.82 5.72 4.18
C LYS A 39 -13.38 6.70 5.19
N ALA A 40 -13.31 6.37 6.48
CA ALA A 40 -13.79 7.20 7.57
C ALA A 40 -13.11 8.58 7.58
N ALA A 41 -11.79 8.62 7.45
CA ALA A 41 -11.01 9.86 7.42
C ALA A 41 -11.30 10.74 6.20
N ILE A 42 -11.55 10.16 5.02
CA ILE A 42 -11.83 10.89 3.78
C ILE A 42 -13.27 11.42 3.76
N GLN A 43 -14.23 10.58 4.17
CA GLN A 43 -15.65 10.92 4.08
C GLN A 43 -16.15 11.76 5.24
N LEU A 44 -15.45 11.75 6.38
CA LEU A 44 -15.84 12.47 7.61
C LEU A 44 -17.23 12.11 8.14
N GLN A 45 -17.83 11.00 7.69
CA GLN A 45 -19.12 10.51 8.14
C GLN A 45 -19.03 9.72 9.45
N LYS A 46 -17.86 9.10 9.68
CA LYS A 46 -17.54 8.34 10.90
C LYS A 46 -16.16 8.75 11.38
N MET A 47 -15.95 8.78 12.69
CA MET A 47 -14.63 8.99 13.25
C MET A 47 -13.76 7.75 12.99
N PRO A 48 -12.56 7.89 12.41
CA PRO A 48 -11.65 6.76 12.27
C PRO A 48 -11.17 6.31 13.65
N ASP A 49 -10.81 5.04 13.78
CA ASP A 49 -10.26 4.43 14.99
C ASP A 49 -8.93 5.08 15.44
N ARG A 50 -8.17 5.61 14.48
CA ARG A 50 -7.00 6.47 14.70
C ARG A 50 -6.71 7.29 13.43
N VAL A 51 -5.84 8.29 13.55
CA VAL A 51 -5.37 9.06 12.38
C VAL A 51 -4.65 8.11 11.40
N PRO A 52 -5.00 8.11 10.10
CA PRO A 52 -4.29 7.31 9.10
C PRO A 52 -2.90 7.89 8.82
N VAL A 53 -1.91 7.01 8.68
CA VAL A 53 -0.50 7.34 8.41
C VAL A 53 -0.17 6.95 6.97
N CYS A 54 -0.10 7.95 6.09
CA CYS A 54 0.16 7.80 4.65
C CYS A 54 1.37 8.64 4.22
N PRO A 55 2.60 8.28 4.63
CA PRO A 55 3.76 9.14 4.45
C PRO A 55 4.22 9.20 2.99
N VAL A 56 4.59 10.40 2.54
CA VAL A 56 5.31 10.61 1.28
C VAL A 56 6.81 10.52 1.57
N THR A 57 7.35 9.31 1.46
CA THR A 57 8.68 9.00 2.01
C THR A 57 9.86 9.37 1.12
N GLY A 58 9.63 9.74 -0.15
CA GLY A 58 10.70 9.96 -1.12
C GLY A 58 11.67 8.77 -1.16
N PHE A 59 12.97 9.02 -1.00
CA PHE A 59 14.02 8.00 -0.99
C PHE A 59 14.33 7.39 0.39
N PHE A 60 13.55 7.70 1.42
CA PHE A 60 13.78 7.10 2.75
C PHE A 60 13.90 5.57 2.72
N PRO A 61 13.05 4.81 2.00
CA PRO A 61 13.19 3.35 1.98
C PRO A 61 14.50 2.88 1.35
N ALA A 62 15.07 3.62 0.38
CA ALA A 62 16.39 3.31 -0.19
C ALA A 62 17.48 3.39 0.89
N TYR A 63 17.54 4.52 1.61
CA TYR A 63 18.49 4.70 2.71
C TYR A 63 18.28 3.69 3.83
N TYR A 64 17.01 3.41 4.18
CA TYR A 64 16.65 2.41 5.19
C TYR A 64 17.09 0.99 4.79
N GLY A 65 17.07 0.69 3.48
CA GLY A 65 17.58 -0.54 2.90
C GLY A 65 19.10 -0.57 2.67
N GLY A 66 19.84 0.46 3.11
CA GLY A 66 21.28 0.56 2.94
C GLY A 66 21.72 0.85 1.50
N MET A 67 20.86 1.49 0.71
CA MET A 67 21.13 1.88 -0.68
C MET A 67 21.36 3.38 -0.79
N THR A 68 22.18 3.77 -1.75
CA THR A 68 22.22 5.12 -2.28
C THR A 68 21.02 5.38 -3.20
N VAL A 69 20.74 6.66 -3.46
CA VAL A 69 19.67 7.04 -4.42
C VAL A 69 20.02 6.56 -5.83
N GLU A 70 21.29 6.63 -6.23
CA GLU A 70 21.75 6.16 -7.54
C GLU A 70 21.47 4.67 -7.71
N GLU A 71 21.86 3.83 -6.74
CA GLU A 71 21.54 2.40 -6.77
C GLU A 71 20.03 2.16 -6.83
N ALA A 72 19.22 2.93 -6.08
CA ALA A 72 17.77 2.77 -6.13
C ALA A 72 17.14 3.17 -7.47
N MET A 73 17.83 3.95 -8.31
CA MET A 73 17.37 4.32 -9.65
C MET A 73 17.72 3.30 -10.73
N TYR A 74 18.74 2.48 -10.51
CA TYR A 74 19.27 1.54 -11.51
C TYR A 74 19.19 0.06 -11.11
N ASP A 75 19.14 -0.25 -9.81
CA ASP A 75 18.98 -1.60 -9.27
C ASP A 75 17.56 -1.78 -8.72
N TYR A 76 16.66 -2.18 -9.63
CA TYR A 76 15.24 -2.27 -9.35
C TYR A 76 14.86 -3.38 -8.37
N ASP A 77 15.58 -4.50 -8.40
CA ASP A 77 15.32 -5.62 -7.51
C ASP A 77 15.68 -5.25 -6.06
N ARG A 78 16.85 -4.61 -5.86
CA ARG A 78 17.22 -4.10 -4.53
C ARG A 78 16.30 -2.97 -4.09
N ALA A 79 15.90 -2.07 -4.98
CA ALA A 79 14.95 -1.00 -4.65
C ALA A 79 13.58 -1.57 -4.23
N ALA A 80 13.05 -2.56 -4.95
CA ALA A 80 11.81 -3.24 -4.59
C ALA A 80 11.91 -3.93 -3.21
N ALA A 81 13.03 -4.61 -2.93
CA ALA A 81 13.29 -5.23 -1.64
C ALA A 81 13.35 -4.18 -0.50
N ALA A 82 13.99 -3.04 -0.73
CA ALA A 82 14.11 -1.95 0.24
C ALA A 82 12.74 -1.33 0.59
N TRP A 83 11.88 -1.08 -0.42
CA TRP A 83 10.52 -0.61 -0.20
C TRP A 83 9.64 -1.67 0.49
N LYS A 84 9.79 -2.94 0.12
CA LYS A 84 9.07 -4.04 0.78
C LYS A 84 9.44 -4.10 2.26
N LYS A 85 10.74 -4.04 2.58
CA LYS A 85 11.23 -4.00 3.97
C LYS A 85 10.60 -2.85 4.75
N TYR A 86 10.62 -1.64 4.19
CA TYR A 86 9.98 -0.47 4.79
C TYR A 86 8.48 -0.69 5.07
N VAL A 87 7.73 -1.20 4.10
CA VAL A 87 6.27 -1.43 4.28
C VAL A 87 5.99 -2.48 5.35
N LEU A 88 6.78 -3.55 5.42
CA LEU A 88 6.60 -4.61 6.40
C LEU A 88 6.96 -4.15 7.81
N ASP A 89 8.04 -3.37 7.97
CA ASP A 89 8.52 -2.94 9.28
C ASP A 89 7.68 -1.81 9.87
N PHE A 90 7.18 -0.89 9.03
CA PHE A 90 6.45 0.29 9.49
C PHE A 90 4.92 0.18 9.33
N ALA A 91 4.43 -0.73 8.48
CA ALA A 91 3.01 -0.98 8.23
C ALA A 91 2.14 0.28 8.05
N PRO A 92 2.48 1.21 7.12
CA PRO A 92 1.66 2.40 6.89
C PRO A 92 0.27 2.04 6.36
N ASP A 93 -0.71 2.93 6.57
CA ASP A 93 -2.08 2.71 6.09
C ASP A 93 -2.19 2.77 4.56
N ALA A 94 -1.35 3.59 3.93
CA ALA A 94 -1.08 3.60 2.51
C ALA A 94 0.36 4.04 2.25
N TYR A 95 0.94 3.56 1.15
CA TYR A 95 2.32 3.89 0.77
C TYR A 95 2.43 4.11 -0.74
N ILE A 96 3.46 4.87 -1.11
CA ILE A 96 3.83 5.08 -2.51
C ILE A 96 4.83 4.00 -2.90
N VAL A 97 4.53 3.30 -4.00
CA VAL A 97 5.43 2.31 -4.61
C VAL A 97 6.63 3.02 -5.27
N PRO A 98 7.76 2.34 -5.45
CA PRO A 98 8.91 2.92 -6.16
C PRO A 98 8.48 3.55 -7.50
N PRO A 99 9.07 4.70 -7.90
CA PRO A 99 8.64 5.48 -9.07
C PRO A 99 8.66 4.69 -10.40
N GLU A 100 9.39 3.57 -10.46
CA GLU A 100 9.46 2.73 -11.65
C GLU A 100 8.14 1.97 -11.96
N LYS A 101 7.29 1.71 -10.96
CA LYS A 101 6.02 0.99 -11.14
C LYS A 101 4.91 1.81 -11.83
N LEU A 102 5.21 3.03 -12.29
CA LEU A 102 4.28 3.82 -13.13
C LEU A 102 4.28 3.39 -14.61
N ARG A 103 5.26 2.62 -15.10
CA ARG A 103 5.32 2.20 -16.52
C ARG A 103 5.19 0.70 -16.79
N ALA A 104 5.38 -0.16 -15.79
CA ALA A 104 5.28 -1.61 -15.95
C ALA A 104 4.34 -2.23 -14.91
N LYS A 105 3.12 -2.54 -15.36
CA LYS A 105 2.08 -3.33 -14.69
C LYS A 105 1.62 -2.82 -13.31
N ARG A 106 0.30 -2.61 -13.23
CA ARG A 106 -0.49 -2.48 -12.02
C ARG A 106 -0.18 -3.68 -11.10
N PHE A 107 0.81 -3.55 -10.23
CA PHE A 107 1.08 -4.54 -9.20
C PHE A 107 -0.09 -4.52 -8.23
N SER A 108 -0.93 -5.54 -8.39
CA SER A 108 -1.80 -6.02 -7.34
C SER A 108 -1.00 -6.17 -6.04
N ILE A 109 -1.64 -5.91 -4.91
CA ILE A 109 -1.12 -6.12 -3.55
C ILE A 109 -1.03 -7.65 -3.26
N SER A 110 -0.66 -8.46 -4.26
CA SER A 110 -0.75 -9.92 -4.27
C SER A 110 0.58 -10.65 -4.34
N GLU A 111 1.72 -9.98 -4.24
CA GLU A 111 3.02 -10.66 -4.22
C GLU A 111 3.54 -10.86 -2.79
N ASN A 112 2.74 -11.61 -2.03
CA ASN A 112 3.25 -12.61 -1.09
C ASN A 112 3.43 -13.94 -1.85
N ARG A 113 4.22 -13.90 -2.93
CA ARG A 113 4.75 -15.11 -3.53
C ARG A 113 6.06 -15.41 -2.79
N LEU A 114 5.97 -16.36 -1.85
CA LEU A 114 7.11 -17.20 -1.51
C LEU A 114 7.59 -17.82 -2.82
N ASP A 115 8.79 -17.47 -3.25
CA ASP A 115 9.67 -18.29 -4.08
C ASP A 115 11.09 -17.75 -3.82
N PHE A 116 11.99 -18.66 -3.46
CA PHE A 116 13.42 -18.43 -3.21
C PHE A 116 14.16 -17.91 -4.45
#